data_AF-A0A0A9FG11-F1
#
_entry.id   AF-A0A0A9FG11-F1
#
_cell.length_a   1.000
_cell.length_b   1.000
_cell.length_c   1.000
_cell.angle_alpha   90.00
_cell.angle_beta   90.00
_cell.angle_gamma   90.00
#
_symmetry.space_group_name_H-M   'P 1'
#
loop_
_entity.id
_entity.type
_entity.pdbx_description
1 polymer ?
#
loop_
_entity_poly.entity_id
_entity_poly.type
_entity_poly.pdbx_seq_one_letter_code
_entity_poly.pdbx_strand_id
1 'polypeptide(L)' 'MRECSRLRRLPRSSSSLKSLGHVVCDEETALLWREAEQVIPDLRVQVAEECYNLDWLVD' A
#
# COMPACT_ATOMS: atom_id res chain seq x y z
N MET A 1 1.70 -3.62 2.73
CA MET A 1 0.90 -4.81 3.11
C MET A 1 1.29 -5.94 2.18
N ARG A 2 1.98 -6.98 2.66
CA ARG A 2 2.21 -8.18 1.84
C ARG A 2 0.93 -9.02 1.89
N GLU A 3 0.51 -9.62 0.77
CA GLU A 3 -0.67 -10.50 0.67
C GLU A 3 -2.06 -9.83 0.74
N CYS A 4 -2.20 -8.55 0.36
CA CYS A 4 -3.53 -7.95 0.17
C CYS A 4 -4.17 -8.26 -1.19
N SER A 5 -3.68 -9.25 -1.93
CA SER A 5 -4.16 -9.66 -3.27
C SER A 5 -5.64 -10.07 -3.36
N ARG A 6 -6.34 -10.24 -2.22
CA ARG A 6 -7.81 -10.45 -2.20
C ARG A 6 -8.62 -9.18 -2.03
N LEU A 7 -7.96 -8.06 -1.80
CA LEU A 7 -8.55 -6.81 -1.39
C LEU A 7 -8.95 -6.03 -2.65
N ARG A 8 -10.15 -6.31 -3.15
CA ARG A 8 -10.66 -5.70 -4.41
C ARG A 8 -10.92 -4.19 -4.32
N ARG A 9 -11.03 -3.63 -3.10
CA ARG A 9 -11.29 -2.22 -2.83
C ARG A 9 -10.71 -1.84 -1.48
N LEU A 10 -10.20 -0.61 -1.37
CA LEU A 10 -9.75 -0.08 -0.09
C LEU A 10 -10.90 -0.03 0.93
N PRO A 11 -10.63 -0.26 2.22
CA PRO A 11 -11.61 -0.05 3.28
C PRO A 11 -12.08 1.40 3.26
N ARG A 12 -13.36 1.68 3.52
CA ARG A 12 -13.89 3.06 3.55
C ARG A 12 -13.16 3.97 4.53
N SER A 13 -12.57 3.39 5.58
CA SER A 13 -11.77 4.12 6.56
C SER A 13 -10.46 4.65 5.98
N SER A 14 -9.92 4.10 4.88
CA SER A 14 -8.67 4.58 4.29
C SER A 14 -8.75 6.05 3.88
N SER A 15 -9.89 6.48 3.31
CA SER A 15 -10.15 7.86 2.91
C SER A 15 -10.22 8.84 4.08
N SER A 16 -10.40 8.35 5.32
CA SER A 16 -10.42 9.19 6.51
C SER A 16 -9.02 9.44 7.10
N LEU A 17 -7.98 8.79 6.57
CA LEU A 17 -6.60 8.94 7.01
C LEU A 17 -5.98 10.22 6.44
N LYS A 18 -6.40 11.39 6.96
CA LYS A 18 -5.95 12.70 6.49
C LYS A 18 -4.44 12.97 6.63
N SER A 19 -3.77 12.24 7.52
CA SER A 19 -2.32 12.34 7.75
C SER A 19 -1.52 11.30 6.97
N LEU A 20 -2.17 10.50 6.13
CA LEU A 20 -1.51 9.44 5.37
C LEU A 20 -0.75 10.05 4.18
N GLY A 21 0.56 10.22 4.34
CA GLY A 21 1.43 10.74 3.28
C GLY A 21 2.17 9.66 2.47
N HIS A 22 2.24 8.41 2.94
CA HIS A 22 3.02 7.37 2.25
C HIS A 22 2.43 5.98 2.47
N VAL A 23 2.29 5.21 1.38
CA VAL A 23 1.84 3.82 1.40
C VAL A 23 2.80 2.95 0.61
N VAL A 24 3.20 1.82 1.21
CA VAL A 24 4.00 0.77 0.57
C VAL A 24 3.14 -0.49 0.37
N CYS A 25 2.93 -0.89 -0.88
CA CYS A 25 2.06 -2.01 -1.25
C CYS A 25 2.57 -2.78 -2.47
N ASP A 26 1.95 -3.92 -2.80
CA ASP A 26 2.16 -4.62 -4.07
C ASP A 26 1.56 -3.86 -5.28
N GLU A 27 1.85 -4.35 -6.48
CA GLU A 27 1.44 -3.72 -7.74
C GLU A 27 -0.09 -3.68 -7.91
N GLU A 28 -0.80 -4.75 -7.55
CA GLU A 28 -2.27 -4.82 -7.63
C GLU A 28 -2.91 -3.77 -6.72
N THR A 29 -2.46 -3.73 -5.47
CA THR A 29 -2.98 -2.82 -4.45
C THR A 29 -2.59 -1.35 -4.73
N ALA A 30 -1.49 -1.11 -5.45
CA ALA A 30 -1.07 0.25 -5.83
C ALA A 30 -2.09 0.95 -6.72
N LEU A 31 -2.78 0.21 -7.59
CA LEU A 31 -3.83 0.76 -8.44
C LEU A 31 -4.99 1.32 -7.60
N LEU A 32 -5.36 0.62 -6.53
CA LEU A 32 -6.43 1.06 -5.62
C LEU A 32 -6.04 2.31 -4.82
N TRP A 33 -4.76 2.44 -4.42
CA TRP A 33 -4.28 3.62 -3.71
C TRP A 33 -4.11 4.85 -4.61
N ARG A 34 -3.82 4.66 -5.90
CA ARG A 34 -3.80 5.76 -6.89
C ARG A 34 -5.18 6.40 -7.05
N GLU A 35 -6.26 5.64 -6.96
CA GLU A 35 -7.60 6.21 -6.93
C GLU A 35 -7.82 7.07 -5.67
N ALA A 36 -7.23 6.66 -4.54
CA ALA A 36 -7.32 7.39 -3.27
C ALA A 36 -6.48 8.68 -3.22
N GLU A 37 -5.48 8.85 -4.10
CA GLU A 37 -4.70 10.11 -4.24
C GLU A 37 -5.62 11.31 -4.57
N GLN A 38 -6.80 11.07 -5.18
CA GLN A 38 -7.78 12.12 -5.43
C GLN A 38 -8.44 12.66 -4.15
N VAL A 39 -8.40 11.88 -3.06
CA VAL A 39 -9.12 12.17 -1.80
C VAL A 39 -8.14 12.45 -0.66
N ILE A 40 -6.95 11.88 -0.71
CA ILE A 40 -5.89 12.03 0.29
C ILE A 40 -4.78 12.89 -0.33
N PRO A 41 -4.71 14.19 0.02
CA PRO A 41 -3.68 15.07 -0.51
C PRO A 41 -2.29 14.60 -0.08
N ASP A 42 -1.30 14.82 -0.95
CA ASP A 42 0.12 14.49 -0.73
C ASP A 42 0.43 13.01 -0.48
N LEU A 43 -0.53 12.11 -0.77
CA LEU A 43 -0.30 10.68 -0.67
C LEU A 43 0.72 10.23 -1.72
N ARG A 44 1.80 9.60 -1.27
CA ARG A 44 2.77 8.90 -2.12
C ARG A 44 2.51 7.40 -2.09
N VAL A 45 2.33 6.79 -3.26
CA VAL A 45 2.22 5.32 -3.41
C VAL A 45 3.57 4.75 -3.87
N GLN A 46 4.13 3.82 -3.10
CA GLN A 46 5.35 3.09 -3.43
C GLN A 46 5.03 1.59 -3.59
N VAL A 47 5.40 1.04 -4.75
CA VAL A 47 5.35 -0.41 -4.94
C VAL A 47 6.54 -1.03 -4.22
N ALA A 48 6.29 -2.02 -3.38
CA ALA A 48 7.32 -2.78 -2.70
C ALA A 48 8.06 -3.65 -3.71
N GLU A 49 9.40 -3.53 -3.75
CA GLU A 49 10.21 -4.48 -4.50
C GLU A 49 10.18 -5.85 -3.82
N GLU A 50 10.08 -6.91 -4.62
CA GLU A 50 10.10 -8.27 -4.13
C GLU A 50 11.53 -8.68 -3.74
N CYS A 51 11.93 -8.37 -2.51
CA CYS A 51 13.16 -8.88 -1.91
C CYS A 51 12.87 -10.18 -1.15
N TYR A 52 13.06 -11.31 -1.84
CA TYR A 52 13.05 -12.64 -1.25
C TYR A 52 14.41 -12.93 -0.58
N ASN A 53 14.71 -12.24 0.52
CA ASN A 53 15.88 -12.57 1.36
C ASN A 53 15.45 -13.35 2.61
N LEU A 54 16.32 -14.25 3.07
CA LEU A 54 16.15 -15.03 4.29
C LEU A 54 16.89 -14.36 5.46
N ASP A 55 17.04 -13.04 5.44
CA ASP A 55 17.78 -12.28 6.46
C ASP A 55 17.15 -12.44 7.86
N TRP A 56 15.88 -12.82 7.93
CA TRP A 56 15.16 -13.15 9.15
C TRP A 56 15.42 -14.57 9.68
N LEU A 57 16.03 -15.45 8.87
CA LEU A 57 16.31 -16.86 9.20
C LEU A 57 17.73 -17.04 9.77
N VAL A 58 18.60 -16.05 9.61
CA VAL A 58 19.97 -16.11 10.10
C VAL A 58 20.00 -15.53 11.52
N ASP A 59 20.10 -16.42 12.50
CA ASP A 59 20.42 -16.12 13.91
C ASP A 59 21.94 -16.12 14.10
#